data_AF-A0A0M7M908-F1
#
_entry.id   AF-A0A0M7M908-F1
#
_cell.length_a   1.000
_cell.length_b   1.000
_cell.length_c   1.000
_cell.angle_alpha   90.00
_cell.angle_beta   90.00
_cell.angle_gamma   90.00
#
_symmetry.space_group_name_H-M   'P 1'
#
loop_
_entity.id
_entity.type
_entity.pdbx_description
1 polymer ?
#
loop_
_entity_poly.entity_id
_entity_poly.type
_entity_poly.pdbx_seq_one_letter_code
_entity_poly.pdbx_strand_id
1 'polypeptide(L)'
;MMTASESPITVLDRLEASCQEGGSLVVHAGIHRILDSCYLDLNESAFFTVLAREKPPTVFVQARQYDPDAFIRSVMISEGWDASFEDDPQSVWPSPADVAEQLSEQLAGCAHYAGTTCSVLATYAVGGLNRICWITSDWANDLSDAIILACERRHLIQASRQQATAQALEGLIEEIANDPKFRAIRGRPKRLLYVEKVYGDRIPTDPRGRVSRPAQNCSLVDNNLAIVLIKADDRTSVEDF
;
A
#
# COMPACT_ATOMS: atom_id res chain seq x y z
N MET A 1 15.24 -42.00 -33.30
CA MET A 1 14.22 -42.21 -32.25
C MET A 1 14.54 -41.24 -31.13
N MET A 2 13.86 -40.09 -31.08
CA MET A 2 13.93 -39.16 -29.96
C MET A 2 12.70 -39.40 -29.10
N THR A 3 12.90 -39.83 -27.87
CA THR A 3 11.86 -39.99 -26.86
C THR A 3 11.41 -38.62 -26.39
N ALA A 4 10.10 -38.36 -26.47
CA ALA A 4 9.48 -37.15 -25.94
C ALA A 4 9.73 -37.07 -24.42
N SER A 5 10.31 -35.96 -23.98
CA SER A 5 10.43 -35.60 -22.58
C SER A 5 9.03 -35.28 -22.06
N GLU A 6 8.41 -36.20 -21.33
CA GLU A 6 7.15 -35.94 -20.63
C GLU A 6 7.40 -34.90 -19.53
N SER A 7 6.75 -33.74 -19.65
CA SER A 7 6.73 -32.71 -18.62
C SER A 7 6.18 -33.29 -17.30
N PRO A 8 6.71 -32.91 -16.13
CA PRO A 8 6.24 -33.44 -14.86
C PRO A 8 4.78 -33.04 -14.62
N ILE A 9 3.92 -34.05 -14.37
CA ILE A 9 2.51 -33.86 -13.99
C ILE A 9 2.45 -33.07 -12.69
N THR A 10 1.77 -31.93 -12.72
CA THR A 10 1.66 -31.04 -11.57
C THR A 10 0.61 -31.55 -10.56
N VAL A 11 0.62 -30.98 -9.34
CA VAL A 11 -0.45 -31.23 -8.36
C VAL A 11 -1.81 -30.83 -8.90
N LEU A 12 -1.85 -29.77 -9.72
CA LEU A 12 -3.06 -29.25 -10.34
C LEU A 12 -3.64 -30.23 -11.36
N ASP A 13 -2.80 -30.79 -12.22
CA ASP A 13 -3.22 -31.79 -13.24
C ASP A 13 -3.85 -33.03 -12.59
N ARG A 14 -3.32 -33.45 -11.43
CA ARG A 14 -3.89 -34.57 -10.66
C ARG A 14 -5.24 -34.22 -10.03
N LEU A 15 -5.39 -33.00 -9.53
CA LEU A 15 -6.66 -32.52 -8.98
C LEU A 15 -7.72 -32.44 -10.09
N GLU A 16 -7.37 -31.91 -11.25
CA GLU A 16 -8.26 -31.84 -12.41
C GLU A 16 -8.73 -33.22 -12.85
N ALA A 17 -7.81 -34.18 -12.97
CA ALA A 17 -8.13 -35.56 -13.32
C ALA A 17 -9.08 -36.20 -12.29
N SER A 18 -8.78 -36.10 -10.99
CA SER A 18 -9.65 -36.66 -9.93
C SER A 18 -11.03 -36.00 -9.89
N CYS A 19 -11.13 -34.69 -10.10
CA CYS A 19 -12.43 -34.01 -10.14
C CYS A 19 -13.25 -34.45 -11.36
N GLN A 20 -12.62 -34.60 -12.53
CA GLN A 20 -13.30 -35.08 -13.74
C GLN A 20 -13.82 -36.51 -13.57
N GLU A 21 -13.02 -37.43 -13.00
CA GLU A 21 -13.45 -38.80 -12.69
C GLU A 21 -14.66 -38.84 -11.75
N GLY A 22 -14.71 -37.91 -10.78
CA GLY A 22 -15.84 -37.74 -9.85
C GLY A 22 -17.04 -36.98 -10.42
N GLY A 23 -17.01 -36.54 -11.69
CA GLY A 23 -18.06 -35.72 -12.29
C GLY A 23 -18.16 -34.29 -11.73
N SER A 24 -17.14 -33.85 -10.99
CA SER A 24 -17.01 -32.51 -10.41
C SER A 24 -16.41 -31.54 -11.43
N LEU A 25 -16.82 -30.27 -11.36
CA LEU A 25 -16.26 -29.19 -12.17
C LEU A 25 -15.05 -28.58 -11.45
N VAL A 26 -13.94 -28.39 -12.17
CA VAL A 26 -12.82 -27.56 -11.71
C VAL A 26 -12.93 -26.19 -12.34
N VAL A 27 -12.84 -25.16 -11.50
CA VAL A 27 -12.91 -23.76 -11.90
C VAL A 27 -11.74 -23.03 -11.29
N HIS A 28 -10.96 -22.38 -12.13
CA HIS A 28 -9.86 -21.51 -11.70
C HIS A 28 -10.45 -20.18 -11.22
N ALA A 29 -10.15 -19.83 -9.98
CA ALA A 29 -10.68 -18.65 -9.32
C ALA A 29 -9.61 -17.99 -8.44
N GLY A 30 -9.59 -16.66 -8.41
CA GLY A 30 -8.96 -15.91 -7.33
C GLY A 30 -9.80 -16.05 -6.06
N ILE A 31 -9.16 -15.96 -4.89
CA ILE A 31 -9.86 -15.92 -3.61
C ILE A 31 -9.65 -14.53 -3.02
N HIS A 32 -10.71 -13.74 -2.96
CA HIS A 32 -10.72 -12.47 -2.24
C HIS A 32 -11.30 -12.70 -0.84
N ARG A 33 -10.57 -12.25 0.18
CA ARG A 33 -11.06 -12.21 1.56
C ARG A 33 -11.32 -10.75 1.92
N ILE A 34 -12.59 -10.40 2.06
CA ILE A 34 -12.99 -9.12 2.62
C ILE A 34 -13.63 -9.42 3.97
N LEU A 35 -12.95 -9.01 5.04
CA LEU A 35 -13.30 -9.32 6.43
C LEU A 35 -13.43 -10.85 6.65
N ASP A 36 -14.62 -11.33 7.00
CA ASP A 36 -14.93 -12.72 7.31
C ASP A 36 -15.58 -13.49 6.14
N SER A 37 -15.70 -12.87 4.96
CA SER A 37 -16.34 -13.48 3.79
C SER A 37 -15.31 -13.82 2.71
N CYS A 38 -15.42 -15.03 2.16
CA CYS A 38 -14.63 -15.47 1.02
C CYS A 38 -15.44 -15.31 -0.26
N TYR A 39 -14.87 -14.61 -1.23
CA TYR A 39 -15.43 -14.39 -2.55
C TYR A 39 -14.55 -15.09 -3.58
N LEU A 40 -15.18 -15.70 -4.58
CA LEU A 40 -14.47 -16.27 -5.72
C LEU A 40 -14.45 -15.23 -6.84
N ASP A 41 -13.24 -14.79 -7.19
CA ASP A 41 -12.99 -13.95 -8.36
C ASP A 41 -12.85 -14.83 -9.58
N LEU A 42 -13.77 -14.68 -10.52
CA LEU A 42 -13.87 -15.53 -11.69
C LEU A 42 -13.64 -14.69 -12.94
N ASN A 43 -12.94 -15.27 -13.92
CA ASN A 43 -13.01 -14.75 -15.27
C ASN A 43 -14.39 -15.04 -15.90
N GLU A 44 -14.67 -14.43 -17.04
CA GLU A 44 -15.98 -14.51 -17.71
C GLU A 44 -16.41 -15.94 -18.02
N SER A 45 -15.52 -16.73 -18.60
CA SER A 45 -15.80 -18.13 -18.93
C SER A 45 -16.11 -18.94 -17.67
N ALA A 46 -15.33 -18.77 -16.61
CA ALA A 46 -15.50 -19.47 -15.34
C ALA A 46 -16.83 -19.09 -14.67
N PHE A 47 -17.17 -17.80 -14.63
CA PHE A 47 -18.40 -17.29 -14.05
C PHE A 47 -19.64 -17.91 -14.70
N PHE A 48 -19.73 -17.87 -16.03
CA PHE A 48 -20.86 -18.46 -16.75
C PHE A 48 -20.89 -19.99 -16.66
N THR A 49 -19.72 -20.63 -16.66
CA THR A 49 -19.63 -22.10 -16.53
C THR A 49 -20.17 -22.57 -15.18
N VAL A 50 -19.85 -21.88 -14.09
CA VAL A 50 -20.36 -22.18 -12.74
C VAL A 50 -21.89 -22.08 -12.72
N LEU A 51 -22.45 -20.93 -13.16
CA LEU A 51 -23.89 -20.72 -13.17
C LEU A 51 -24.63 -21.74 -14.05
N ALA A 52 -24.10 -22.05 -15.22
CA ALA A 52 -24.69 -23.03 -16.13
C ALA A 52 -24.65 -24.46 -15.56
N ARG A 53 -23.59 -24.80 -14.82
CA ARG A 53 -23.41 -26.13 -14.21
C ARG A 53 -24.30 -26.31 -12.99
N GLU A 54 -24.32 -25.33 -12.09
CA GLU A 54 -25.06 -25.42 -10.82
C GLU A 54 -26.57 -25.22 -11.00
N LYS A 55 -26.98 -24.55 -12.09
CA LYS A 55 -28.39 -24.29 -12.43
C LYS A 55 -29.19 -23.77 -11.22
N PRO A 56 -28.74 -22.69 -10.57
CA PRO A 56 -29.46 -22.14 -9.42
C PRO A 56 -30.88 -21.74 -9.84
N PRO A 57 -31.89 -21.98 -8.99
CA PRO A 57 -33.27 -21.60 -9.29
C PRO A 57 -33.46 -20.07 -9.34
N THR A 58 -32.63 -19.32 -8.63
CA THR A 58 -32.63 -17.86 -8.56
C THR A 58 -31.21 -17.34 -8.42
N VAL A 59 -30.90 -16.25 -9.13
CA VAL A 59 -29.63 -15.51 -9.01
C VAL A 59 -29.94 -14.04 -8.75
N PHE A 60 -29.36 -13.49 -7.69
CA PHE A 60 -29.39 -12.05 -7.41
C PHE A 60 -28.12 -11.42 -7.96
N VAL A 61 -28.26 -10.34 -8.72
CA VAL A 61 -27.14 -9.70 -9.40
C VAL A 61 -27.05 -8.23 -9.02
N GLN A 62 -25.83 -7.79 -8.76
CA GLN A 62 -25.47 -6.38 -8.65
C GLN A 62 -24.39 -6.09 -9.68
N ALA A 63 -24.65 -5.14 -10.58
CA ALA A 63 -23.69 -4.68 -11.58
C ALA A 63 -23.18 -3.30 -11.20
N ARG A 64 -21.87 -3.10 -11.33
CA ARG A 64 -21.23 -1.79 -11.12
C ARG A 64 -20.87 -1.18 -12.45
N GLN A 65 -21.32 0.05 -12.67
CA GLN A 65 -20.92 0.85 -13.82
C GLN A 65 -19.59 1.54 -13.56
N TYR A 66 -18.81 1.71 -14.62
CA TYR A 66 -17.56 2.45 -14.58
C TYR A 66 -17.83 3.95 -14.54
N ASP A 67 -17.39 4.54 -13.44
CA ASP A 67 -17.20 5.98 -13.28
C ASP A 67 -15.74 6.15 -12.84
N PRO A 68 -14.89 6.89 -13.58
CA PRO A 68 -13.45 6.96 -13.30
C PRO A 68 -13.14 7.35 -11.86
N ASP A 69 -13.78 8.40 -11.35
CA ASP A 69 -13.52 8.94 -10.01
C ASP A 69 -13.96 7.94 -8.93
N ALA A 70 -15.18 7.39 -9.02
CA ALA A 70 -15.66 6.38 -8.08
C ALA A 70 -14.86 5.07 -8.18
N PHE A 71 -14.36 4.73 -9.36
CA PHE A 71 -13.52 3.55 -9.58
C PHE A 71 -12.17 3.71 -8.87
N ILE A 72 -11.44 4.79 -9.14
CA ILE A 72 -10.16 5.11 -8.49
C ILE A 72 -10.31 5.08 -6.97
N ARG A 73 -11.30 5.82 -6.44
CA ARG A 73 -11.56 5.86 -5.00
C ARG A 73 -11.83 4.47 -4.43
N SER A 74 -12.62 3.65 -5.12
CA SER A 74 -12.92 2.31 -4.59
C SER A 74 -11.73 1.36 -4.57
N VAL A 75 -10.86 1.42 -5.58
CA VAL A 75 -9.63 0.61 -5.61
C VAL A 75 -8.68 1.10 -4.51
N MET A 76 -8.54 2.41 -4.33
CA MET A 76 -7.75 2.95 -3.22
C MET A 76 -8.32 2.50 -1.87
N ILE A 77 -9.65 2.55 -1.67
CA ILE A 77 -10.29 2.08 -0.44
C ILE A 77 -10.03 0.59 -0.19
N SER A 78 -10.05 -0.27 -1.23
CA SER A 78 -9.73 -1.69 -1.04
C SER A 78 -8.29 -1.92 -0.60
N GLU A 79 -7.37 -1.02 -0.97
CA GLU A 79 -5.98 -1.01 -0.49
C GLU A 79 -5.82 -0.40 0.91
N GLY A 80 -6.90 0.11 1.51
CA GLY A 80 -6.90 0.70 2.87
C GLY A 80 -6.79 2.22 2.92
N TRP A 81 -7.01 2.90 1.79
CA TRP A 81 -7.16 4.35 1.77
C TRP A 81 -8.46 4.80 2.46
N ASP A 82 -8.41 5.97 3.12
CA ASP A 82 -9.54 6.62 3.78
C ASP A 82 -9.64 8.08 3.36
N ALA A 83 -10.86 8.62 3.28
CA ALA A 83 -11.10 10.01 2.86
C ALA A 83 -10.43 11.05 3.77
N SER A 84 -10.25 10.74 5.06
CA SER A 84 -9.53 11.63 6.00
C SER A 84 -8.06 11.87 5.60
N PHE A 85 -7.49 11.02 4.75
CA PHE A 85 -6.11 11.15 4.27
C PHE A 85 -5.93 12.23 3.19
N GLU A 86 -7.01 12.70 2.55
CA GLU A 86 -6.93 13.80 1.58
C GLU A 86 -6.54 15.13 2.25
N ASP A 87 -7.07 15.36 3.46
CA ASP A 87 -6.87 16.60 4.21
C ASP A 87 -5.69 16.50 5.20
N ASP A 88 -5.10 15.31 5.40
CA ASP A 88 -3.97 15.12 6.29
C ASP A 88 -2.64 15.43 5.59
N PRO A 89 -1.96 16.55 5.92
CA PRO A 89 -0.66 16.87 5.34
C PRO A 89 0.44 15.86 5.70
N GLN A 90 0.20 14.97 6.67
CA GLN A 90 1.12 13.90 7.07
C GLN A 90 0.82 12.56 6.38
N SER A 91 -0.26 12.50 5.59
CA SER A 91 -0.67 11.30 4.88
C SER A 91 0.42 10.81 3.92
N VAL A 92 0.59 9.50 3.93
CA VAL A 92 1.49 8.77 3.02
C VAL A 92 0.79 8.41 1.70
N TRP A 93 -0.54 8.45 1.72
CA TRP A 93 -1.37 8.08 0.59
C TRP A 93 -1.44 9.22 -0.43
N PRO A 94 -1.44 8.90 -1.75
CA PRO A 94 -1.79 9.89 -2.76
C PRO A 94 -3.27 10.30 -2.63
N SER A 95 -3.60 11.50 -3.09
CA SER A 95 -4.99 11.85 -3.32
C SER A 95 -5.54 11.12 -4.57
N PRO A 96 -6.85 10.89 -4.70
CA PRO A 96 -7.43 10.37 -5.93
C PRO A 96 -7.12 11.23 -7.16
N ALA A 97 -6.99 12.55 -6.99
CA ALA A 97 -6.59 13.46 -8.05
C ALA A 97 -5.13 13.23 -8.47
N ASP A 98 -4.22 13.00 -7.52
CA ASP A 98 -2.81 12.67 -7.81
C ASP A 98 -2.71 11.36 -8.61
N VAL A 99 -3.52 10.36 -8.25
CA VAL A 99 -3.58 9.08 -8.98
C VAL A 99 -4.15 9.29 -10.38
N ALA A 100 -5.22 10.07 -10.51
CA ALA A 100 -5.83 10.36 -11.81
C ALA A 100 -4.87 11.13 -12.75
N GLU A 101 -4.10 12.08 -12.22
CA GLU A 101 -3.06 12.79 -12.98
C GLU A 101 -1.96 11.82 -13.44
N GLN A 102 -1.45 10.98 -12.53
CA GLN A 102 -0.41 10.00 -12.83
C GLN A 102 -0.85 8.96 -13.86
N LEU A 103 -2.12 8.57 -13.85
CA LEU A 103 -2.69 7.54 -14.73
C LEU A 103 -3.51 8.13 -15.89
N SER A 104 -3.28 9.39 -16.24
CA SER A 104 -4.07 10.12 -17.24
C SER A 104 -4.13 9.42 -18.60
N GLU A 105 -3.04 8.79 -19.05
CA GLU A 105 -3.01 8.03 -20.32
C GLU A 105 -3.88 6.77 -20.27
N GLN A 106 -3.79 6.00 -19.18
CA GLN A 106 -4.60 4.79 -18.96
C GLN A 106 -6.09 5.13 -18.85
N LEU A 107 -6.42 6.20 -18.12
CA LEU A 107 -7.78 6.69 -17.97
C LEU A 107 -8.35 7.19 -19.30
N ALA A 108 -7.56 7.91 -20.10
CA ALA A 108 -7.96 8.30 -21.45
C ALA A 108 -8.24 7.07 -22.34
N GLY A 109 -7.43 6.02 -22.21
CA GLY A 109 -7.64 4.73 -22.88
C GLY A 109 -8.91 4.00 -22.45
N CYS A 110 -9.46 4.30 -21.27
CA CYS A 110 -10.70 3.70 -20.75
C CYS A 110 -11.93 4.61 -20.88
N ALA A 111 -11.78 5.83 -21.39
CA ALA A 111 -12.84 6.84 -21.38
C ALA A 111 -14.11 6.39 -22.12
N HIS A 112 -13.99 5.57 -23.17
CA HIS A 112 -15.14 5.04 -23.92
C HIS A 112 -15.94 3.98 -23.16
N TYR A 113 -15.41 3.43 -22.06
CA TYR A 113 -16.14 2.52 -21.17
C TYR A 113 -16.98 3.23 -20.11
N ALA A 114 -16.93 4.57 -20.02
CA ALA A 114 -17.71 5.32 -19.04
C ALA A 114 -19.22 4.96 -19.10
N GLY A 115 -19.81 4.64 -17.96
CA GLY A 115 -21.20 4.19 -17.83
C GLY A 115 -21.46 2.73 -18.21
N THR A 116 -20.47 2.03 -18.76
CA THR A 116 -20.58 0.57 -19.03
C THR A 116 -20.31 -0.25 -17.78
N THR A 117 -20.82 -1.47 -17.73
CA THR A 117 -20.60 -2.37 -16.59
C THR A 117 -19.15 -2.87 -16.58
N CYS A 118 -18.43 -2.60 -15.49
CA CYS A 118 -17.05 -3.05 -15.30
C CYS A 118 -16.94 -4.24 -14.34
N SER A 119 -17.92 -4.44 -13.45
CA SER A 119 -17.96 -5.61 -12.58
C SER A 119 -19.38 -6.08 -12.29
N VAL A 120 -19.52 -7.38 -12.03
CA VAL A 120 -20.77 -8.03 -11.69
C VAL A 120 -20.56 -8.94 -10.48
N LEU A 121 -21.39 -8.75 -9.47
CA LEU A 121 -21.52 -9.62 -8.31
C LEU A 121 -22.79 -10.44 -8.45
N ALA A 122 -22.68 -11.76 -8.35
CA ALA A 122 -23.81 -12.68 -8.32
C ALA A 122 -23.85 -13.46 -7.00
N THR A 123 -25.04 -13.52 -6.41
CA THR A 123 -25.32 -14.29 -5.19
C THR A 123 -26.46 -15.24 -5.44
N TYR A 124 -26.29 -16.51 -5.06
CA TYR A 124 -27.29 -17.54 -5.25
C TYR A 124 -27.13 -18.70 -4.26
N ALA A 125 -28.15 -19.54 -4.12
CA ALA A 125 -28.16 -20.67 -3.19
C ALA A 125 -28.34 -22.00 -3.92
N VAL A 126 -27.46 -22.97 -3.67
CA VAL A 126 -27.50 -24.33 -4.22
C VAL A 126 -27.03 -25.32 -3.16
N GLY A 127 -27.73 -26.45 -3.01
CA GLY A 127 -27.32 -27.51 -2.08
C GLY A 127 -27.33 -27.09 -0.60
N GLY A 128 -28.19 -26.13 -0.21
CA GLY A 128 -28.24 -25.61 1.15
C GLY A 128 -27.13 -24.62 1.51
N LEU A 129 -26.32 -24.19 0.53
CA LEU A 129 -25.22 -23.26 0.73
C LEU A 129 -25.43 -21.99 -0.10
N ASN A 130 -25.03 -20.84 0.46
CA ASN A 130 -24.96 -19.59 -0.27
C ASN A 130 -23.61 -19.49 -1.01
N ARG A 131 -23.66 -19.01 -2.24
CA ARG A 131 -22.51 -18.77 -3.11
C ARG A 131 -22.49 -17.31 -3.52
N ILE A 132 -21.30 -16.75 -3.58
CA ILE A 132 -21.05 -15.40 -4.04
C ILE A 132 -19.90 -15.46 -5.05
N CYS A 133 -20.18 -15.02 -6.26
CA CYS A 133 -19.23 -14.98 -7.37
C CYS A 133 -19.08 -13.55 -7.85
N TRP A 134 -17.85 -13.17 -8.13
CA TRP A 134 -17.51 -11.85 -8.64
C TRP A 134 -16.81 -11.99 -9.98
N ILE A 135 -17.09 -11.07 -10.90
CA ILE A 135 -16.32 -10.90 -12.13
C ILE A 135 -16.07 -9.41 -12.37
N THR A 136 -14.85 -9.10 -12.77
CA THR A 136 -14.45 -7.79 -13.28
C THR A 136 -13.97 -7.95 -14.72
N SER A 137 -14.26 -6.99 -15.58
CA SER A 137 -13.72 -6.96 -16.96
C SER A 137 -12.21 -6.78 -16.95
N ASP A 138 -11.51 -7.43 -17.88
CA ASP A 138 -10.04 -7.43 -17.96
C ASP A 138 -9.44 -6.01 -17.95
N TRP A 139 -9.97 -5.09 -18.76
CA TRP A 139 -9.49 -3.70 -18.80
C TRP A 139 -9.63 -2.97 -17.45
N ALA A 140 -10.64 -3.32 -16.65
CA ALA A 140 -10.84 -2.73 -15.34
C ALA A 140 -9.90 -3.36 -14.29
N ASN A 141 -9.56 -4.64 -14.43
CA ASN A 141 -8.50 -5.26 -13.63
C ASN A 141 -7.14 -4.62 -13.93
N ASP A 142 -6.79 -4.45 -15.20
CA ASP A 142 -5.54 -3.79 -15.60
C ASP A 142 -5.43 -2.37 -15.04
N LEU A 143 -6.53 -1.61 -15.08
CA LEU A 143 -6.59 -0.27 -14.50
C LEU A 143 -6.50 -0.30 -12.97
N SER A 144 -7.14 -1.28 -12.31
CA SER A 144 -7.04 -1.49 -10.87
C SER A 144 -5.59 -1.75 -10.45
N ASP A 145 -4.88 -2.63 -11.14
CA ASP A 145 -3.47 -2.92 -10.89
C ASP A 145 -2.60 -1.67 -11.07
N ALA A 146 -2.87 -0.86 -12.08
CA ALA A 146 -2.18 0.41 -12.28
C ALA A 146 -2.40 1.40 -11.12
N ILE A 147 -3.61 1.45 -10.56
CA ILE A 147 -3.94 2.27 -9.37
C ILE A 147 -3.18 1.77 -8.15
N ILE A 148 -3.16 0.46 -7.90
CA ILE A 148 -2.43 -0.16 -6.78
C ILE A 148 -0.94 0.20 -6.88
N LEU A 149 -0.34 0.02 -8.06
CA LEU A 149 1.07 0.38 -8.31
C LEU A 149 1.34 1.88 -8.10
N ALA A 150 0.39 2.76 -8.43
CA ALA A 150 0.53 4.19 -8.17
C ALA A 150 0.57 4.48 -6.66
N CYS A 151 -0.28 3.83 -5.86
CA CYS A 151 -0.27 3.93 -4.41
C CYS A 151 1.06 3.42 -3.80
N GLU A 152 1.53 2.24 -4.23
CA GLU A 152 2.76 1.64 -3.73
C GLU A 152 4.00 2.49 -4.01
N ARG A 153 4.09 3.10 -5.21
CA ARG A 153 5.22 3.98 -5.57
C ARG A 153 5.39 5.13 -4.59
N ARG A 154 4.29 5.71 -4.11
CA ARG A 154 4.36 6.82 -3.15
C ARG A 154 4.87 6.37 -1.79
N HIS A 155 4.43 5.20 -1.32
CA HIS A 155 4.97 4.57 -0.12
C HIS A 155 6.48 4.32 -0.23
N LEU A 156 6.95 3.80 -1.38
CA LEU A 156 8.37 3.54 -1.62
C LEU A 156 9.20 4.83 -1.65
N ILE A 157 8.73 5.88 -2.34
CA ILE A 157 9.41 7.18 -2.38
C ILE A 157 9.52 7.78 -0.98
N GLN A 158 8.46 7.69 -0.18
CA GLN A 158 8.47 8.23 1.17
C GLN A 158 9.38 7.43 2.11
N ALA A 159 9.37 6.10 2.04
CA ALA A 159 10.27 5.26 2.80
C ALA A 159 11.75 5.58 2.48
N SER A 160 12.06 5.72 1.19
CA SER A 160 13.41 6.12 0.74
C SER A 160 13.82 7.49 1.27
N ARG A 161 12.92 8.49 1.22
CA ARG A 161 13.16 9.83 1.78
C ARG A 161 13.40 9.79 3.29
N GLN A 162 12.58 9.04 4.02
CA GLN A 162 12.73 8.88 5.48
C GLN A 162 14.07 8.21 5.83
N GLN A 163 14.47 7.19 5.08
CA GLN A 163 15.75 6.52 5.26
C GLN A 163 16.93 7.45 4.98
N ALA A 164 16.88 8.23 3.89
CA ALA A 164 17.91 9.21 3.57
C ALA A 164 18.04 10.29 4.65
N THR A 165 16.92 10.81 5.16
CA THR A 165 16.92 11.77 6.28
C THR A 165 17.50 11.14 7.54
N ALA A 166 17.12 9.91 7.89
CA ALA A 166 17.64 9.22 9.06
C ALA A 166 19.16 9.03 8.98
N GLN A 167 19.69 8.64 7.82
CA GLN A 167 21.13 8.52 7.58
C GLN A 167 21.86 9.87 7.69
N ALA A 168 21.30 10.94 7.13
CA ALA A 168 21.87 12.27 7.23
C ALA A 168 21.93 12.77 8.67
N LEU A 169 20.86 12.56 9.45
CA LEU A 169 20.82 12.91 10.87
C LEU A 169 21.83 12.10 11.69
N GLU A 170 21.97 10.80 11.40
CA GLU A 170 22.91 9.93 12.10
C GLU A 170 24.38 10.37 11.91
N GLY A 171 24.76 10.76 10.67
CA GLY A 171 26.09 11.32 10.41
C GLY A 171 26.34 12.63 11.17
N LEU A 172 25.33 13.50 11.25
CA LEU A 172 25.41 14.74 12.06
C LEU A 172 25.50 14.46 13.55
N ILE A 173 24.77 13.46 14.05
CA ILE A 173 24.83 13.03 15.46
C ILE A 173 26.25 12.59 15.83
N GLU A 174 26.89 11.79 14.98
CA GLU A 174 28.27 11.34 15.18
C GLU A 174 29.26 12.50 15.15
N GLU A 175 29.13 13.39 14.17
CA GLU A 175 29.99 14.57 14.03
C GLU A 175 29.89 15.49 15.25
N ILE A 176 28.66 15.80 15.68
CA ILE A 176 28.40 16.65 16.85
C ILE A 176 28.88 16.00 18.14
N ALA A 177 28.61 14.69 18.32
CA ALA A 177 29.09 13.97 19.50
C ALA A 177 30.61 13.97 19.60
N ASN A 178 31.33 13.96 18.46
CA ASN A 178 32.79 13.99 18.41
C ASN A 178 33.40 15.40 18.44
N ASP A 179 32.59 16.45 18.36
CA ASP A 179 33.07 17.83 18.43
C ASP A 179 33.58 18.19 19.84
N PRO A 180 34.87 18.52 20.01
CA PRO A 180 35.44 18.87 21.31
C PRO A 180 34.74 20.05 21.99
N LYS A 181 34.24 21.02 21.22
CA LYS A 181 33.50 22.17 21.75
C LYS A 181 32.15 21.75 22.29
N PHE A 182 31.47 20.83 21.60
CA PHE A 182 30.20 20.27 22.06
C PHE A 182 30.38 19.47 23.36
N ARG A 183 31.40 18.59 23.41
CA ARG A 183 31.74 17.80 24.61
C ARG A 183 32.03 18.68 25.83
N ALA A 184 32.77 19.78 25.64
CA ALA A 184 33.13 20.71 26.71
C ALA A 184 31.92 21.49 27.29
N ILE A 185 30.81 21.62 26.55
CA ILE A 185 29.63 22.34 27.02
C ILE A 185 28.85 21.48 28.02
N ARG A 186 28.56 22.03 29.19
CA ARG A 186 27.70 21.38 30.20
C ARG A 186 26.24 21.81 30.06
N GLY A 187 25.35 20.82 30.02
CA GLY A 187 23.90 21.00 30.07
C GLY A 187 23.25 21.18 28.69
N ARG A 188 22.14 20.46 28.48
CA ARG A 188 21.36 20.45 27.23
C ARG A 188 20.94 21.83 26.70
N PRO A 189 20.53 22.82 27.52
CA PRO A 189 20.14 24.13 26.99
C PRO A 189 21.28 24.86 26.25
N LYS A 190 22.51 24.76 26.76
CA LYS A 190 23.68 25.38 26.11
C LYS A 190 24.14 24.58 24.89
N ARG A 191 24.06 23.25 24.98
CA ARG A 191 24.33 22.35 23.84
C ARG A 191 23.35 22.60 22.70
N LEU A 192 22.07 22.84 22.99
CA LEU A 192 21.05 23.22 22.01
C LEU A 192 21.44 24.48 21.24
N LEU A 193 21.75 25.58 21.94
CA LEU A 193 22.17 26.85 21.32
C LEU A 193 23.43 26.69 20.46
N TYR A 194 24.35 25.83 20.88
CA TYR A 194 25.55 25.53 20.09
C TYR A 194 25.22 24.77 18.81
N VAL A 195 24.43 23.69 18.92
CA VAL A 195 24.02 22.87 17.76
C VAL A 195 23.24 23.71 16.77
N GLU A 196 22.28 24.50 17.25
CA GLU A 196 21.50 25.41 16.41
C GLU A 196 22.39 26.43 15.69
N LYS A 197 23.36 27.03 16.39
CA LYS A 197 24.25 28.04 15.81
C LYS A 197 25.27 27.47 14.81
N VAL A 198 25.79 26.27 15.05
CA VAL A 198 26.93 25.71 14.29
C VAL A 198 26.48 24.72 13.23
N TYR A 199 25.41 23.96 13.50
CA TYR A 199 24.92 22.88 12.65
C TYR A 199 23.47 23.10 12.17
N GLY A 200 22.79 24.15 12.63
CA GLY A 200 21.37 24.40 12.33
C GLY A 200 21.05 24.35 10.83
N ASP A 201 21.85 25.03 10.00
CA ASP A 201 21.64 25.07 8.55
C ASP A 201 21.83 23.69 7.86
N ARG A 202 22.50 22.75 8.52
CA ARG A 202 22.77 21.39 8.00
C ARG A 202 21.74 20.37 8.47
N ILE A 203 20.98 20.68 9.53
CA ILE A 203 19.96 19.79 10.06
C ILE A 203 18.69 19.99 9.23
N PRO A 204 18.24 18.98 8.45
CA PRO A 204 17.01 19.11 7.70
C PRO A 204 15.83 19.27 8.66
N THR A 205 14.92 20.18 8.35
CA THR A 205 13.66 20.35 9.09
C THR A 205 12.84 19.07 9.06
N ASP A 206 12.09 18.78 10.13
CA ASP A 206 11.18 17.64 10.16
C ASP A 206 10.13 17.82 9.05
N PRO A 207 9.98 16.86 8.12
CA PRO A 207 9.08 17.00 6.98
C PRO A 207 7.61 17.11 7.39
N ARG A 208 7.28 16.76 8.64
CA ARG A 208 5.94 16.87 9.22
C ARG A 208 5.80 18.10 10.12
N GLY A 209 6.82 18.97 10.18
CA GLY A 209 6.81 20.20 10.99
C GLY A 209 6.64 19.95 12.49
N ARG A 210 6.95 18.74 12.96
CA ARG A 210 6.79 18.39 14.37
C ARG A 210 7.78 19.18 15.20
N VAL A 211 7.32 19.66 16.35
CA VAL A 211 8.17 20.30 17.35
C VAL A 211 8.24 19.43 18.60
N SER A 212 9.40 19.42 19.24
CA SER A 212 9.59 18.70 20.49
C SER A 212 10.43 19.51 21.47
N ARG A 213 10.36 19.13 22.75
CA ARG A 213 11.10 19.78 23.82
C ARG A 213 12.25 18.84 24.26
N PRO A 214 13.53 19.19 23.99
CA PRO A 214 14.65 18.28 24.26
C PRO A 214 14.92 18.00 25.75
N ALA A 215 14.51 18.92 26.63
CA ALA A 215 14.59 18.80 28.09
C ALA A 215 13.60 19.77 28.74
N GLN A 216 13.22 19.55 30.01
CA GLN A 216 12.24 20.40 30.73
C GLN A 216 12.58 21.90 30.67
N ASN A 217 13.87 22.26 30.64
CA ASN A 217 14.36 23.64 30.64
C ASN A 217 14.76 24.17 29.24
N CYS A 218 14.32 23.52 28.15
CA CYS A 218 14.55 23.96 26.78
C CYS A 218 13.26 24.48 26.12
N SER A 219 13.40 25.38 25.16
CA SER A 219 12.30 25.79 24.26
C SER A 219 11.83 24.63 23.38
N LEU A 220 10.63 24.76 22.82
CA LEU A 220 10.18 23.90 21.72
C LEU A 220 11.00 24.24 20.48
N VAL A 221 11.51 23.20 19.82
CA VAL A 221 12.29 23.31 18.59
C VAL A 221 11.83 22.26 17.60
N ASP A 222 12.29 22.36 16.35
CA ASP A 222 12.08 21.33 15.32
C ASP A 222 12.49 19.94 15.84
N ASN A 223 11.69 18.93 15.50
CA ASN A 223 11.86 17.58 16.00
C ASN A 223 13.19 16.94 15.56
N ASN A 224 13.69 17.21 14.35
CA ASN A 224 14.99 16.68 13.91
C ASN A 224 16.13 17.32 14.70
N LEU A 225 16.07 18.64 14.97
CA LEU A 225 17.05 19.33 15.81
C LEU A 225 17.08 18.75 17.23
N ALA A 226 15.91 18.48 17.82
CA ALA A 226 15.83 17.84 19.12
C ALA A 226 16.40 16.41 19.14
N ILE A 227 16.08 15.59 18.12
CA ILE A 227 16.62 14.23 17.98
C ILE A 227 18.14 14.26 17.90
N VAL A 228 18.70 15.14 17.06
CA VAL A 228 20.15 15.29 16.90
C VAL A 228 20.81 15.64 18.22
N LEU A 229 20.28 16.63 18.93
CA LEU A 229 20.80 17.04 20.24
C LEU A 229 20.76 15.90 21.26
N ILE A 230 19.59 15.25 21.45
CA ILE A 230 19.42 14.20 22.46
C ILE A 230 20.39 13.05 22.18
N LYS A 231 20.42 12.56 20.94
CA LYS A 231 21.26 11.40 20.59
C LYS A 231 22.76 11.73 20.67
N ALA A 232 23.18 12.94 20.27
CA ALA A 232 24.58 13.34 20.39
C ALA A 232 24.99 13.49 21.86
N ASP A 233 24.12 14.08 22.69
CA ASP A 233 24.31 14.24 24.14
C ASP A 233 24.45 12.87 24.84
N ASP A 234 23.58 11.92 24.50
CA ASP A 234 23.60 10.56 25.05
C ASP A 234 24.91 9.84 24.67
N ARG A 235 25.40 9.98 23.43
CA ARG A 235 26.69 9.39 22.99
C ARG A 235 27.89 9.94 23.74
N THR A 236 27.92 11.26 23.97
CA THR A 236 29.01 11.86 24.78
C THR A 236 28.99 11.37 26.23
N SER A 237 27.84 10.96 26.74
CA SER A 237 27.69 10.49 28.12
C SER A 237 28.12 9.03 28.31
N VAL A 238 28.24 8.26 27.23
CA VAL A 238 28.67 6.84 27.26
C VAL A 238 30.19 6.70 27.21
N GLU A 239 30.91 7.67 26.62
CA GLU A 239 32.39 7.65 26.53
C GLU A 239 33.11 8.11 27.81
N ASP A 240 32.39 8.68 28.77
CA ASP A 240 32.94 9.14 30.06
C ASP A 240 32.89 8.06 31.17
N PHE A 241 32.64 6.79 30.81
CA PHE A 241 32.71 5.59 31.68
C PHE A 241 33.70 4.56 31.13
#